data_AF-A0A517TJ44-F1
#
_entry.id   AF-A0A517TJ44-F1
#
_cell.length_a   1.000
_cell.length_b   1.000
_cell.length_c   1.000
_cell.angle_alpha   90.00
_cell.angle_beta   90.00
_cell.angle_gamma   90.00
#
_symmetry.space_group_name_H-M   'P 1'
#
loop_
_entity.id
_entity.type
_entity.pdbx_description
1 polymer ?
#
loop_
_entity_poly.entity_id
_entity_poly.type
_entity_poly.pdbx_seq_one_letter_code
_entity_poly.pdbx_strand_id
1 'polypeptide(L)'
;MARYFHGASVRGTLALMIGCLIAATACADLSPGLISDFNDGTRQGWDPPNGNTSNPGTFLEIVSAPNLAAFTGDLFGVIDPAVNAVQMDLMRPAGQSDLEMRLVLVSIDDNRWTTTLSQTAPGDGGWRDYTFSTLEADLTRVKGNAPYTDLVANFSRLLIRYDPGEPSPGGAFASGLLAMDNVYALGNSLAGDFNGDSVVDAADYTVWRDNTGGGFTPADYSMWSDNYGATQASNAKAVPEPNAALLALAGCLLHAKIRRR
;
A
#
# COMPACT_ATOMS: atom_id res chain seq x y z
N MET A 1 32.51 68.58 -5.83
CA MET A 1 32.83 67.78 -4.64
C MET A 1 31.52 67.40 -3.95
N ALA A 2 31.21 66.11 -4.00
CA ALA A 2 30.17 65.31 -3.34
C ALA A 2 28.99 65.95 -2.55
N ARG A 3 27.77 65.46 -2.83
CA ARG A 3 26.81 64.72 -1.94
C ARG A 3 25.39 64.80 -2.54
N TYR A 4 24.87 63.76 -3.21
CA TYR A 4 24.14 62.57 -2.73
C TYR A 4 22.65 62.78 -2.28
N PHE A 5 21.75 62.36 -3.18
CA PHE A 5 20.42 61.69 -3.04
C PHE A 5 19.24 62.35 -2.30
N HIS A 6 18.10 62.50 -2.99
CA HIS A 6 16.87 61.68 -2.82
C HIS A 6 15.78 62.06 -3.83
N GLY A 7 15.10 61.06 -4.43
CA GLY A 7 13.75 61.24 -4.99
C GLY A 7 13.56 60.84 -6.47
N ALA A 8 13.37 59.54 -6.74
CA ALA A 8 12.67 59.05 -7.93
C ALA A 8 11.94 57.76 -7.53
N SER A 9 10.63 57.83 -7.31
CA SER A 9 9.57 57.58 -8.30
C SER A 9 9.19 56.09 -8.38
N VAL A 10 8.02 55.82 -7.81
CA VAL A 10 7.28 54.57 -7.80
C VAL A 10 6.93 54.15 -9.23
N ARG A 11 7.45 53.01 -9.70
CA ARG A 11 6.79 52.13 -10.69
C ARG A 11 7.26 50.69 -10.49
N GLY A 12 6.70 50.02 -9.48
CA GLY A 12 6.82 48.57 -9.33
C GLY A 12 5.86 47.89 -10.29
N THR A 13 6.37 47.40 -11.42
CA THR A 13 5.64 46.51 -12.31
C THR A 13 5.41 45.20 -11.57
N LEU A 14 4.16 44.93 -11.19
CA LEU A 14 3.74 43.64 -10.63
C LEU A 14 3.94 42.58 -11.72
N ALA A 15 5.04 41.84 -11.66
CA ALA A 15 5.18 40.61 -12.42
C ALA A 15 4.25 39.57 -11.76
N LEU A 16 3.15 39.28 -12.44
CA LEU A 16 2.23 38.20 -12.11
C LEU A 16 3.01 36.87 -12.25
N MET A 17 3.63 36.41 -11.16
CA MET A 17 4.10 35.04 -11.08
C MET A 17 2.85 34.15 -11.07
N ILE A 18 2.51 33.64 -12.25
CA ILE A 18 1.67 32.46 -12.39
C ILE A 18 2.48 31.34 -11.76
N GLY A 19 2.23 31.08 -10.48
CA GLY A 19 2.70 29.90 -9.81
C GLY A 19 2.19 28.71 -10.60
N CYS A 20 3.09 28.09 -11.37
CA CYS A 20 2.90 26.74 -11.85
C CYS A 20 2.73 25.90 -10.59
N LEU A 21 1.46 25.61 -10.27
CA LEU A 21 1.10 24.59 -9.30
C LEU A 21 1.55 23.29 -9.95
N ILE A 22 2.84 22.96 -9.79
CA ILE A 22 3.28 21.58 -9.89
C ILE A 22 2.41 20.89 -8.86
N ALA A 23 1.41 20.14 -9.32
CA ALA A 23 0.70 19.22 -8.47
C ALA A 23 1.81 18.34 -7.86
N ALA A 24 2.16 18.60 -6.61
CA ALA A 24 2.81 17.59 -5.81
C ALA A 24 1.82 16.43 -5.84
N THR A 25 2.14 15.38 -6.60
CA THR A 25 1.38 14.13 -6.55
C THR A 25 1.34 13.76 -5.07
N ALA A 26 0.14 13.80 -4.48
CA ALA A 26 -0.02 13.52 -3.08
C ALA A 26 0.56 12.13 -2.81
N CYS A 27 1.42 12.02 -1.80
CA CYS A 27 1.84 10.76 -1.25
C CYS A 27 0.56 10.07 -0.75
N ALA A 28 0.07 9.05 -1.45
CA ALA A 28 -1.07 8.27 -0.95
C ALA A 28 -0.60 7.40 0.23
N ASP A 29 -1.46 6.90 1.10
CA ASP A 29 -1.05 5.93 2.13
C ASP A 29 -1.34 4.51 1.64
N LEU A 30 -0.60 3.50 2.12
CA LEU A 30 -1.03 2.11 1.94
C LEU A 30 -2.25 1.91 2.84
N SER A 31 -3.44 2.02 2.25
CA SER A 31 -4.72 2.08 2.96
C SER A 31 -5.66 0.98 2.46
N PRO A 32 -6.60 0.49 3.31
CA PRO A 32 -7.54 -0.55 2.91
C PRO A 32 -8.32 -0.15 1.65
N GLY A 33 -8.45 -1.08 0.71
CA GLY A 33 -9.15 -0.82 -0.56
C GLY A 33 -8.34 -0.05 -1.60
N LEU A 34 -7.01 0.08 -1.43
CA LEU A 34 -6.12 0.31 -2.57
C LEU A 34 -6.29 -0.85 -3.55
N ILE A 35 -6.55 -0.55 -4.82
CA ILE A 35 -6.75 -1.52 -5.89
C ILE A 35 -5.75 -1.24 -7.01
N SER A 36 -5.05 -2.26 -7.49
CA SER A 36 -4.47 -2.26 -8.84
C SER A 36 -5.03 -3.42 -9.66
N ASP A 37 -5.98 -3.13 -10.54
CA ASP A 37 -6.67 -4.09 -11.41
C ASP A 37 -6.19 -4.06 -12.87
N PHE A 38 -5.34 -3.09 -13.20
CA PHE A 38 -4.69 -2.92 -14.52
C PHE A 38 -5.62 -2.85 -15.75
N ASN A 39 -6.94 -2.76 -15.54
CA ASN A 39 -7.97 -2.79 -16.59
C ASN A 39 -8.05 -1.49 -17.40
N ASP A 40 -7.42 -0.43 -16.93
CA ASP A 40 -7.34 0.87 -17.61
C ASP A 40 -6.18 0.96 -18.62
N GLY A 41 -5.39 -0.11 -18.77
CA GLY A 41 -4.22 -0.16 -19.66
C GLY A 41 -3.00 0.62 -19.14
N THR A 42 -3.09 1.20 -17.94
CA THR A 42 -1.99 1.86 -17.25
C THR A 42 -1.34 0.91 -16.26
N ARG A 43 -0.12 1.20 -15.82
CA ARG A 43 0.53 0.37 -14.79
C ARG A 43 0.08 0.71 -13.36
N GLN A 44 -0.82 1.69 -13.21
CA GLN A 44 -1.37 2.12 -11.91
C GLN A 44 -0.28 2.38 -10.84
N GLY A 45 0.85 2.94 -11.28
CA GLY A 45 1.99 3.26 -10.42
C GLY A 45 2.99 2.11 -10.19
N TRP A 46 2.78 0.93 -10.76
CA TRP A 46 3.74 -0.17 -10.70
C TRP A 46 4.80 -0.07 -11.78
N ASP A 47 6.07 -0.12 -11.38
CA ASP A 47 7.22 -0.13 -12.27
C ASP A 47 8.16 -1.31 -11.96
N PRO A 48 8.70 -1.98 -13.00
CA PRO A 48 9.75 -2.98 -12.82
C PRO A 48 11.11 -2.27 -12.64
N PRO A 49 12.09 -2.89 -11.97
CA PRO A 49 13.43 -2.31 -11.80
C PRO A 49 14.14 -1.90 -13.09
N ASN A 50 13.81 -2.53 -14.22
CA ASN A 50 14.53 -2.41 -15.48
C ASN A 50 13.66 -1.97 -16.68
N GLY A 51 12.45 -1.46 -16.45
CA GLY A 51 11.58 -0.87 -17.49
C GLY A 51 10.87 -1.84 -18.46
N ASN A 52 11.09 -3.16 -18.36
CA ASN A 52 10.50 -4.17 -19.23
C ASN A 52 9.12 -4.64 -18.72
N THR A 53 8.09 -3.81 -18.83
CA THR A 53 6.71 -4.23 -18.52
C THR A 53 5.76 -3.84 -19.64
N SER A 54 4.97 -4.81 -20.08
CA SER A 54 3.74 -4.61 -20.86
C SER A 54 2.54 -4.58 -19.91
N ASN A 55 1.56 -3.74 -20.22
CA ASN A 55 0.20 -3.94 -19.73
C ASN A 55 -0.69 -4.19 -20.97
N PRO A 56 -1.13 -5.44 -21.22
CA PRO A 56 -2.07 -5.76 -22.29
C PRO A 56 -3.52 -5.27 -22.03
N GLY A 57 -3.78 -4.58 -20.93
CA GLY A 57 -5.09 -4.01 -20.55
C GLY A 57 -5.93 -4.91 -19.64
N THR A 58 -5.30 -5.89 -18.98
CA THR A 58 -5.98 -6.89 -18.11
C THR A 58 -5.12 -7.39 -16.95
N PHE A 59 -3.81 -7.14 -16.95
CA PHE A 59 -2.87 -7.52 -15.89
C PHE A 59 -1.54 -6.81 -16.14
N LEU A 60 -0.67 -6.75 -15.14
CA LEU A 60 0.71 -6.30 -15.30
C LEU A 60 1.63 -7.48 -15.66
N GLU A 61 2.34 -7.38 -16.77
CA GLU A 61 3.37 -8.36 -17.15
C GLU A 61 4.74 -7.90 -16.67
N ILE A 62 5.25 -8.54 -15.61
CA ILE A 62 6.57 -8.29 -15.06
C ILE A 62 7.59 -9.10 -15.84
N VAL A 63 8.29 -8.43 -16.77
CA VAL A 63 9.45 -9.01 -17.46
C VAL A 63 10.70 -8.38 -16.87
N SER A 64 11.60 -9.20 -16.34
CA SER A 64 12.84 -8.65 -15.79
C SER A 64 14.01 -9.57 -16.06
N ALA A 65 15.15 -8.92 -16.29
CA ALA A 65 16.47 -9.51 -16.29
C ALA A 65 17.42 -8.47 -15.64
N PRO A 66 18.14 -8.76 -14.53
CA PRO A 66 18.27 -10.08 -13.90
C PRO A 66 17.43 -10.29 -12.63
N ASN A 67 16.61 -9.33 -12.17
CA ASN A 67 15.88 -9.43 -10.90
C ASN A 67 14.36 -9.38 -11.11
N LEU A 68 13.70 -10.54 -11.12
CA LEU A 68 12.24 -10.61 -11.28
C LEU A 68 11.52 -9.92 -10.12
N ALA A 69 11.01 -8.71 -10.39
CA ALA A 69 10.42 -7.85 -9.40
C ALA A 69 9.59 -6.73 -10.04
N ALA A 70 8.63 -6.22 -9.29
CA ALA A 70 7.93 -4.96 -9.57
C ALA A 70 7.68 -4.23 -8.26
N PHE A 71 7.76 -2.91 -8.29
CA PHE A 71 7.44 -2.08 -7.13
C PHE A 71 6.48 -0.98 -7.52
N THR A 72 5.74 -0.49 -6.54
CA THR A 72 5.07 0.78 -6.69
C THR A 72 6.12 1.88 -6.76
N GLY A 73 6.04 2.79 -7.74
CA GLY A 73 6.87 4.00 -7.81
C GLY A 73 6.77 4.85 -6.55
N ASP A 74 7.45 6.01 -6.50
CA ASP A 74 7.58 6.83 -5.30
C ASP A 74 6.23 7.41 -4.82
N LEU A 75 5.50 6.56 -4.12
CA LEU A 75 4.28 6.76 -3.41
C LEU A 75 4.48 5.85 -2.19
N PHE A 76 4.42 6.39 -0.98
CA PHE A 76 3.25 6.20 -0.11
C PHE A 76 3.64 6.55 1.34
N GLY A 77 2.96 7.49 1.99
CA GLY A 77 3.45 8.17 3.21
C GLY A 77 3.56 7.23 4.40
N VAL A 78 2.42 6.72 4.84
CA VAL A 78 2.35 5.73 5.93
C VAL A 78 1.70 4.43 5.46
N ILE A 79 1.98 3.34 6.17
CA ILE A 79 1.12 2.16 6.15
C ILE A 79 -0.02 2.43 7.13
N ASP A 80 -1.26 2.41 6.65
CA ASP A 80 -2.44 2.51 7.52
C ASP A 80 -2.38 1.36 8.54
N PRO A 81 -2.49 1.61 9.86
CA PRO A 81 -2.47 0.57 10.88
C PRO A 81 -3.53 -0.52 10.70
N ALA A 82 -4.58 -0.25 9.93
CA ALA A 82 -5.57 -1.25 9.58
C ALA A 82 -5.03 -2.28 8.57
N VAL A 83 -4.05 -1.96 7.71
CA VAL A 83 -3.56 -2.88 6.68
C VAL A 83 -2.71 -3.98 7.31
N ASN A 84 -3.18 -5.23 7.24
CA ASN A 84 -2.49 -6.41 7.78
C ASN A 84 -1.98 -7.37 6.70
N ALA A 85 -2.42 -7.21 5.45
CA ALA A 85 -1.90 -7.98 4.33
C ALA A 85 -2.04 -7.24 3.00
N VAL A 86 -1.29 -7.71 2.01
CA VAL A 86 -1.49 -7.39 0.60
C VAL A 86 -1.83 -8.67 -0.14
N GLN A 87 -2.96 -8.66 -0.83
CA GLN A 87 -3.41 -9.71 -1.72
C GLN A 87 -3.06 -9.37 -3.18
N MET A 88 -2.77 -10.37 -4.00
CA MET A 88 -2.58 -10.21 -5.44
C MET A 88 -2.75 -11.55 -6.16
N ASP A 89 -3.29 -11.49 -7.37
CA ASP A 89 -3.29 -12.62 -8.28
C ASP A 89 -1.96 -12.70 -9.01
N LEU A 90 -1.31 -13.88 -9.01
CA LEU A 90 -0.09 -14.13 -9.77
C LEU A 90 -0.24 -15.32 -10.69
N MET A 91 0.36 -15.22 -11.88
CA MET A 91 0.50 -16.31 -12.82
C MET A 91 1.91 -16.38 -13.39
N ARG A 92 2.52 -17.56 -13.31
CA ARG A 92 3.77 -17.89 -13.97
C ARG A 92 3.45 -18.72 -15.21
N PRO A 93 3.88 -18.32 -16.43
CA PRO A 93 3.51 -19.01 -17.66
C PRO A 93 3.89 -20.49 -17.66
N ALA A 94 3.05 -21.29 -18.32
CA ALA A 94 3.21 -22.74 -18.43
C ALA A 94 4.58 -23.13 -19.02
N GLY A 95 5.21 -24.14 -18.43
CA GLY A 95 6.51 -24.67 -18.87
C GLY A 95 7.72 -23.88 -18.37
N GLN A 96 7.52 -22.91 -17.48
CA GLN A 96 8.61 -22.26 -16.75
C GLN A 96 8.85 -22.96 -15.40
N SER A 97 10.01 -22.70 -14.78
CA SER A 97 10.22 -23.12 -13.40
C SER A 97 9.36 -22.29 -12.45
N ASP A 98 9.00 -22.92 -11.32
CA ASP A 98 8.34 -22.27 -10.21
C ASP A 98 9.17 -21.10 -9.68
N LEU A 99 8.49 -20.14 -9.06
CA LEU A 99 9.09 -18.97 -8.45
C LEU A 99 8.67 -18.87 -6.99
N GLU A 100 9.65 -18.65 -6.11
CA GLU A 100 9.40 -18.26 -4.73
C GLU A 100 9.32 -16.75 -4.63
N MET A 101 8.10 -16.25 -4.44
CA MET A 101 7.77 -14.82 -4.40
C MET A 101 7.69 -14.33 -2.96
N ARG A 102 8.11 -13.08 -2.73
CA ARG A 102 8.00 -12.38 -1.45
C ARG A 102 7.56 -10.94 -1.63
N LEU A 103 6.73 -10.47 -0.70
CA LEU A 103 6.45 -9.05 -0.52
C LEU A 103 7.59 -8.39 0.24
N VAL A 104 7.88 -7.15 -0.10
CA VAL A 104 8.90 -6.32 0.52
C VAL A 104 8.30 -4.93 0.76
N LEU A 105 8.40 -4.49 2.01
CA LEU A 105 8.06 -3.15 2.44
C LEU A 105 9.35 -2.35 2.58
N VAL A 106 9.41 -1.21 1.91
CA VAL A 106 10.60 -0.35 1.89
C VAL A 106 10.25 1.00 2.49
N SER A 107 11.07 1.47 3.43
CA SER A 107 10.97 2.83 3.97
C SER A 107 11.66 3.85 3.05
N ILE A 108 11.41 5.14 3.25
CA ILE A 108 12.11 6.23 2.54
C ILE A 108 13.64 6.16 2.68
N ASP A 109 14.13 5.65 3.83
CA ASP A 109 15.56 5.47 4.10
C ASP A 109 16.12 4.12 3.61
N ASP A 110 15.38 3.40 2.77
CA ASP A 110 15.73 2.09 2.20
C ASP A 110 16.01 0.99 3.26
N ASN A 111 15.40 1.10 4.45
CA ASN A 111 15.19 -0.05 5.32
C ASN A 111 14.20 -0.99 4.64
N ARG A 112 14.45 -2.30 4.72
CA ARG A 112 13.64 -3.31 4.03
C ARG A 112 13.20 -4.39 4.99
N TRP A 113 11.91 -4.64 4.99
CA TRP A 113 11.27 -5.76 5.64
C TRP A 113 10.59 -6.60 4.56
N THR A 114 10.72 -7.91 4.62
CA THR A 114 10.13 -8.81 3.63
C THR A 114 9.42 -9.94 4.34
N THR A 115 8.40 -10.54 3.73
CA THR A 115 7.74 -11.71 4.33
C THR A 115 8.78 -12.76 4.68
N THR A 116 8.63 -13.39 5.84
CA THR A 116 9.54 -14.42 6.35
C THR A 116 9.34 -15.73 5.61
N LEU A 117 8.11 -16.02 5.17
CA LEU A 117 7.79 -17.11 4.27
C LEU A 117 7.63 -16.61 2.83
N SER A 118 8.18 -17.37 1.88
CA SER A 118 7.93 -17.20 0.45
C SER A 118 6.65 -17.92 0.07
N GLN A 119 6.04 -17.52 -1.04
CA GLN A 119 4.93 -18.23 -1.65
C GLN A 119 5.34 -18.70 -3.05
N THR A 120 5.02 -19.95 -3.38
CA THR A 120 5.43 -20.55 -4.64
C THR A 120 4.40 -20.27 -5.72
N ALA A 121 4.80 -19.57 -6.78
CA ALA A 121 4.05 -19.42 -8.01
C ALA A 121 4.46 -20.51 -9.02
N PRO A 122 3.61 -21.53 -9.26
CA PRO A 122 3.95 -22.65 -10.12
C PRO A 122 4.00 -22.24 -11.59
N GLY A 123 4.96 -22.76 -12.34
CA GLY A 123 5.08 -22.51 -13.78
C GLY A 123 4.12 -23.31 -14.66
N ASP A 124 2.85 -23.37 -14.26
CA ASP A 124 1.79 -24.14 -14.91
C ASP A 124 0.80 -23.27 -15.70
N GLY A 125 0.96 -21.94 -15.67
CA GLY A 125 0.09 -21.00 -16.36
C GLY A 125 -1.24 -20.73 -15.65
N GLY A 126 -1.44 -21.24 -14.43
CA GLY A 126 -2.62 -20.99 -13.62
C GLY A 126 -2.50 -19.69 -12.82
N TRP A 127 -3.55 -18.86 -12.89
CA TRP A 127 -3.75 -17.75 -11.96
C TRP A 127 -4.11 -18.28 -10.58
N ARG A 128 -3.52 -17.70 -9.55
CA ARG A 128 -3.80 -18.00 -8.15
C ARG A 128 -3.74 -16.72 -7.34
N ASP A 129 -4.52 -16.71 -6.28
CA ASP A 129 -4.53 -15.65 -5.29
C ASP A 129 -3.45 -15.88 -4.22
N TYR A 130 -2.71 -14.83 -3.88
CA TYR A 130 -1.63 -14.85 -2.89
C TYR A 130 -1.81 -13.73 -1.88
N THR A 131 -1.75 -14.06 -0.60
CA THR A 131 -1.88 -13.09 0.50
C THR A 131 -0.57 -12.98 1.29
N PHE A 132 0.06 -11.83 1.24
CA PHE A 132 1.32 -11.55 1.95
C PHE A 132 1.08 -10.66 3.17
N SER A 133 1.43 -11.14 4.36
CA SER A 133 1.29 -10.37 5.60
C SER A 133 2.14 -9.09 5.59
N THR A 134 1.60 -8.02 6.15
CA THR A 134 2.32 -6.78 6.46
C THR A 134 2.64 -6.66 7.95
N LEU A 135 2.23 -7.62 8.78
CA LEU A 135 2.43 -7.61 10.23
C LEU A 135 3.89 -7.88 10.60
N GLU A 136 4.43 -7.15 11.59
CA GLU A 136 5.83 -7.29 12.02
C GLU A 136 6.25 -8.74 12.32
N ALA A 137 5.36 -9.52 12.93
CA ALA A 137 5.62 -10.91 13.32
C ALA A 137 5.93 -11.84 12.13
N ASP A 138 5.41 -11.52 10.94
CA ASP A 138 5.56 -12.32 9.73
C ASP A 138 6.65 -11.77 8.81
N LEU A 139 7.32 -10.69 9.20
CA LEU A 139 8.34 -10.02 8.40
C LEU A 139 9.74 -10.23 8.97
N THR A 140 10.70 -10.41 8.09
CA THR A 140 12.13 -10.40 8.40
C THR A 140 12.72 -9.07 7.95
N ARG A 141 13.37 -8.35 8.87
CA ARG A 141 14.17 -7.17 8.52
C ARG A 141 15.46 -7.61 7.82
N VAL A 142 15.55 -7.33 6.52
CA VAL A 142 16.65 -7.76 5.66
C VAL A 142 17.61 -6.62 5.31
N LYS A 143 17.23 -5.36 5.53
CA LYS A 143 18.14 -4.22 5.33
C LYS A 143 17.87 -3.10 6.35
N GLY A 144 18.95 -2.53 6.85
CA GLY A 144 18.90 -1.47 7.84
C GLY A 144 18.55 -1.97 9.25
N ASN A 145 18.51 -1.03 10.20
CA ASN A 145 18.35 -1.33 11.63
C ASN A 145 17.13 -0.64 12.25
N ALA A 146 16.37 0.12 11.46
CA ALA A 146 15.19 0.81 11.98
C ALA A 146 14.12 -0.20 12.46
N PRO A 147 13.40 0.12 13.55
CA PRO A 147 12.26 -0.68 14.01
C PRO A 147 11.12 -0.67 12.99
N TYR A 148 10.19 -1.62 13.12
CA TYR A 148 9.01 -1.70 12.24
C TYR A 148 8.13 -0.44 12.31
N THR A 149 8.07 0.23 13.46
CA THR A 149 7.36 1.50 13.61
C THR A 149 7.86 2.59 12.66
N ASP A 150 9.16 2.61 12.35
CA ASP A 150 9.73 3.58 11.41
C ASP A 150 9.37 3.23 9.97
N LEU A 151 9.28 1.95 9.63
CA LEU A 151 8.78 1.50 8.33
C LEU A 151 7.33 1.95 8.12
N VAL A 152 6.46 1.73 9.11
CA VAL A 152 5.04 2.11 9.03
C VAL A 152 4.87 3.61 8.90
N ALA A 153 5.67 4.41 9.61
CA ALA A 153 5.58 5.87 9.60
C ALA A 153 6.26 6.55 8.41
N ASN A 154 7.22 5.88 7.77
CA ASN A 154 8.03 6.43 6.68
C ASN A 154 8.09 5.44 5.52
N PHE A 155 6.94 4.94 5.11
CA PHE A 155 6.83 4.00 4.01
C PHE A 155 7.22 4.69 2.69
N SER A 156 7.66 3.92 1.70
CA SER A 156 8.11 4.46 0.42
C SER A 156 7.66 3.65 -0.78
N ARG A 157 7.57 2.32 -0.65
CA ARG A 157 7.10 1.46 -1.74
C ARG A 157 6.81 0.05 -1.27
N LEU A 158 5.83 -0.52 -1.94
CA LEU A 158 5.56 -1.95 -1.97
C LEU A 158 6.36 -2.59 -3.10
N LEU A 159 6.98 -3.73 -2.85
CA LEU A 159 7.77 -4.46 -3.84
C LEU A 159 7.41 -5.94 -3.77
N ILE A 160 7.05 -6.53 -4.91
CA ILE A 160 6.97 -7.97 -5.09
C ILE A 160 8.22 -8.44 -5.82
N ARG A 161 8.89 -9.50 -5.35
CA ARG A 161 10.12 -10.01 -5.98
C ARG A 161 10.30 -11.51 -5.83
N TYR A 162 11.12 -12.08 -6.71
CA TYR A 162 11.70 -13.41 -6.55
C TYR A 162 12.81 -13.37 -5.49
N ASP A 163 12.65 -14.16 -4.43
CA ASP A 163 13.59 -14.23 -3.30
C ASP A 163 13.48 -15.62 -2.63
N PRO A 164 14.09 -16.64 -3.26
CA PRO A 164 14.00 -18.03 -2.83
C PRO A 164 14.83 -18.30 -1.58
N GLY A 165 14.42 -19.30 -0.80
CA GLY A 165 15.15 -19.70 0.41
C GLY A 165 15.07 -18.63 1.49
N GLU A 166 16.18 -18.31 2.15
CA GLU A 166 16.18 -17.34 3.25
C GLU A 166 15.92 -15.90 2.76
N PRO A 167 15.07 -15.12 3.45
CA PRO A 167 14.79 -13.74 3.07
C PRO A 167 16.06 -12.89 2.96
N SER A 168 16.21 -12.15 1.87
CA SER A 168 17.46 -11.43 1.57
C SER A 168 17.27 -9.93 1.31
N PRO A 169 18.31 -9.08 1.38
CA PRO A 169 18.17 -7.65 1.08
C PRO A 169 17.77 -7.35 -0.37
N GLY A 170 18.18 -8.23 -1.31
CA GLY A 170 18.18 -7.96 -2.75
C GLY A 170 17.36 -8.90 -3.61
N GLY A 171 16.84 -9.99 -3.06
CA GLY A 171 16.30 -11.09 -3.87
C GLY A 171 17.40 -11.94 -4.50
N ALA A 172 16.98 -12.89 -5.33
CA ALA A 172 17.89 -13.66 -6.18
C ALA A 172 17.73 -13.27 -7.66
N PHE A 173 18.73 -13.64 -8.45
CA PHE A 173 18.67 -13.45 -9.90
C PHE A 173 17.67 -14.43 -10.51
N ALA A 174 16.70 -13.90 -11.24
CA ALA A 174 15.81 -14.64 -12.10
C ALA A 174 15.47 -13.81 -13.34
N SER A 175 15.51 -14.48 -14.48
CA SER A 175 15.00 -13.97 -15.75
C SER A 175 13.71 -14.68 -16.08
N GLY A 176 12.71 -13.94 -16.53
CA GLY A 176 11.47 -14.51 -17.00
C GLY A 176 10.30 -13.55 -16.89
N LEU A 177 9.11 -14.14 -16.93
CA LEU A 177 7.84 -13.44 -16.91
C LEU A 177 7.04 -13.87 -15.68
N LEU A 178 6.45 -12.91 -14.99
CA LEU A 178 5.40 -13.11 -14.00
C LEU A 178 4.26 -12.16 -14.33
N ALA A 179 3.04 -12.68 -14.46
CA ALA A 179 1.87 -11.84 -14.60
C ALA A 179 1.30 -11.58 -13.19
N MET A 180 0.87 -10.34 -12.94
CA MET A 180 0.28 -9.90 -11.69
C MET A 180 -1.00 -9.13 -11.97
N ASP A 181 -2.04 -9.42 -11.21
CA ASP A 181 -3.34 -8.75 -11.31
C ASP A 181 -3.96 -8.56 -9.92
N ASN A 182 -5.02 -7.75 -9.84
CA ASN A 182 -5.90 -7.64 -8.67
C ASN A 182 -5.14 -7.45 -7.35
N VAL A 183 -4.29 -6.43 -7.29
CA VAL A 183 -3.53 -6.11 -6.07
C VAL A 183 -4.42 -5.34 -5.09
N TYR A 184 -4.60 -5.88 -3.88
CA TYR A 184 -5.42 -5.28 -2.83
C TYR A 184 -4.66 -5.13 -1.52
N ALA A 185 -4.74 -3.95 -0.90
CA ALA A 185 -4.38 -3.79 0.50
C ALA A 185 -5.56 -4.24 1.39
N LEU A 186 -5.38 -5.33 2.11
CA LEU A 186 -6.38 -5.88 3.01
C LEU A 186 -6.27 -5.21 4.38
N GLY A 187 -7.37 -4.62 4.82
CA GLY A 187 -7.52 -4.05 6.15
C GLY A 187 -8.04 -5.09 7.12
N ASN A 188 -7.27 -5.38 8.18
CA ASN A 188 -7.60 -6.19 9.35
C ASN A 188 -8.60 -7.33 9.08
N SER A 189 -8.42 -8.07 7.98
CA SER A 189 -9.18 -9.29 7.74
C SER A 189 -9.04 -10.12 9.01
N LEU A 190 -10.17 -10.37 9.67
CA LEU A 190 -10.17 -11.19 10.85
C LEU A 190 -9.67 -12.55 10.40
N ALA A 191 -8.77 -13.18 11.16
CA ALA A 191 -8.38 -14.54 10.84
C ALA A 191 -9.67 -15.39 10.75
N GLY A 192 -9.92 -16.04 9.62
CA GLY A 192 -11.18 -16.74 9.36
C GLY A 192 -12.27 -15.97 8.62
N ASP A 193 -12.11 -14.67 8.34
CA ASP A 193 -12.98 -13.85 7.48
C ASP A 193 -12.54 -14.07 6.02
N PHE A 194 -13.08 -15.15 5.44
CA PHE A 194 -12.75 -15.63 4.11
C PHE A 194 -13.57 -14.94 3.01
N ASN A 195 -14.69 -14.32 3.36
CA ASN A 195 -15.51 -13.56 2.41
C ASN A 195 -15.17 -12.05 2.39
N GLY A 196 -14.36 -11.58 3.33
CA GLY A 196 -13.86 -10.21 3.41
C GLY A 196 -14.88 -9.19 3.92
N ASP A 197 -15.97 -9.62 4.57
CA ASP A 197 -17.03 -8.73 5.04
C ASP A 197 -16.78 -8.12 6.43
N SER A 198 -15.59 -8.36 7.00
CA SER A 198 -15.15 -7.89 8.31
C SER A 198 -15.86 -8.53 9.50
N VAL A 199 -16.50 -9.69 9.27
CA VAL A 199 -17.11 -10.55 10.27
C VAL A 199 -16.64 -11.98 9.99
N VAL A 200 -16.32 -12.75 11.05
CA VAL A 200 -16.09 -14.20 10.91
C VAL A 200 -17.39 -14.91 11.25
N ASP A 201 -18.12 -15.38 10.25
CA ASP A 201 -19.39 -16.08 10.42
C ASP A 201 -19.56 -17.30 9.49
N ALA A 202 -20.80 -17.75 9.34
CA ALA A 202 -21.14 -18.93 8.55
C ALA A 202 -20.94 -18.72 7.04
N ALA A 203 -20.93 -17.48 6.56
CA ALA A 203 -20.65 -17.16 5.16
C ALA A 203 -19.19 -17.48 4.82
N ASP A 204 -18.24 -17.23 5.73
CA ASP A 204 -16.83 -17.61 5.54
C ASP A 204 -16.64 -19.11 5.41
N TYR A 205 -17.36 -19.88 6.22
CA TYR A 205 -17.35 -21.34 6.11
C TYR A 205 -17.76 -21.81 4.71
N THR A 206 -18.69 -21.11 4.05
CA THR A 206 -19.07 -21.47 2.68
C THR A 206 -17.95 -21.19 1.68
N VAL A 207 -17.17 -20.12 1.87
CA VAL A 207 -15.99 -19.82 1.05
C VAL A 207 -14.91 -20.91 1.22
N TRP A 208 -14.57 -21.24 2.47
CA TRP A 208 -13.61 -22.32 2.76
C TRP A 208 -14.07 -23.68 2.23
N ARG A 209 -15.35 -24.02 2.44
CA ARG A 209 -15.91 -25.32 2.04
C ARG A 209 -15.95 -25.46 0.53
N ASP A 210 -16.39 -24.41 -0.16
CA ASP A 210 -16.57 -24.46 -1.60
C ASP A 210 -15.22 -24.54 -2.31
N ASN A 211 -14.15 -23.99 -1.70
CA ASN A 211 -12.73 -24.13 -2.07
C ASN A 211 -12.49 -24.19 -3.58
N THR A 212 -13.23 -23.39 -4.35
CA THR A 212 -13.37 -23.59 -5.80
C THR A 212 -12.04 -23.34 -6.54
N GLY A 213 -11.10 -22.64 -5.90
CA GLY A 213 -9.73 -22.42 -6.37
C GLY A 213 -8.64 -23.25 -5.68
N GLY A 214 -8.97 -24.09 -4.69
CA GLY A 214 -7.99 -24.89 -3.94
C GLY A 214 -7.06 -24.08 -3.01
N GLY A 215 -7.41 -22.82 -2.74
CA GLY A 215 -6.60 -21.90 -1.91
C GLY A 215 -6.67 -22.18 -0.41
N PHE A 216 -7.62 -23.01 0.05
CA PHE A 216 -7.80 -23.31 1.46
C PHE A 216 -7.34 -24.71 1.84
N THR A 217 -6.67 -24.81 2.98
CA THR A 217 -6.16 -26.01 3.62
C THR A 217 -7.04 -26.42 4.81
N PRO A 218 -6.84 -27.63 5.37
CA PRO A 218 -7.47 -28.01 6.63
C PRO A 218 -7.07 -27.14 7.83
N ALA A 219 -5.91 -26.48 7.79
CA ALA A 219 -5.49 -25.57 8.86
C ALA A 219 -6.31 -24.27 8.88
N ASP A 220 -6.83 -23.85 7.72
CA ASP A 220 -7.69 -22.67 7.60
C ASP A 220 -9.05 -22.91 8.24
N TYR A 221 -9.53 -24.16 8.27
CA TYR A 221 -10.73 -24.51 9.04
C TYR A 221 -10.57 -24.24 10.55
N SER A 222 -9.43 -24.64 11.14
CA SER A 222 -9.15 -24.32 12.54
C SER A 222 -9.07 -22.81 12.76
N MET A 223 -8.47 -22.08 11.82
CA MET A 223 -8.41 -20.62 11.88
C MET A 223 -9.81 -19.99 11.90
N TRP A 224 -10.72 -20.41 11.01
CA TRP A 224 -12.11 -19.96 11.04
C TRP A 224 -12.83 -20.33 12.34
N SER A 225 -12.70 -21.59 12.78
CA SER A 225 -13.37 -22.07 13.98
C SER A 225 -12.92 -21.33 15.23
N ASP A 226 -11.62 -21.01 15.34
CA ASP A 226 -11.04 -20.34 16.50
C ASP A 226 -11.46 -18.86 16.58
N ASN A 227 -11.87 -18.27 15.47
CA ASN A 227 -12.22 -16.86 15.36
C ASN A 227 -13.71 -16.62 15.07
N TYR A 228 -14.54 -17.67 15.04
CA TYR A 228 -15.98 -17.53 14.75
C TYR A 228 -16.66 -16.54 15.70
N GLY A 229 -17.35 -15.56 15.11
CA GLY A 229 -18.00 -14.45 15.80
C GLY A 229 -17.10 -13.25 16.06
N ALA A 230 -15.84 -13.26 15.63
CA ALA A 230 -15.02 -12.07 15.61
C ALA A 230 -15.65 -11.02 14.67
N THR A 231 -15.62 -9.76 15.08
CA THR A 231 -16.06 -8.61 14.28
C THR A 231 -15.01 -7.52 14.36
N GLN A 232 -14.74 -6.84 13.24
CA GLN A 232 -13.89 -5.66 13.30
C GLN A 232 -14.69 -4.49 13.88
N ALA A 233 -14.13 -3.83 14.89
CA ALA A 233 -14.65 -2.56 15.35
C ALA A 233 -14.40 -1.50 14.27
N SER A 234 -15.46 -0.86 13.79
CA SER A 234 -15.33 0.28 12.89
C SER A 234 -14.55 1.38 13.61
N ASN A 235 -13.35 1.72 13.13
CA ASN A 235 -12.60 2.87 13.61
C ASN A 235 -13.40 4.12 13.23
N ALA A 236 -14.25 4.61 14.13
CA ALA A 236 -14.89 5.90 13.97
C ALA A 236 -13.79 6.95 13.97
N LYS A 237 -13.49 7.51 12.80
CA LYS A 237 -12.59 8.66 12.67
C LYS A 237 -13.13 9.74 13.61
N ALA A 238 -12.33 10.14 14.61
CA ALA A 238 -12.69 11.25 15.48
C ALA A 238 -12.91 12.48 14.59
N VAL A 239 -14.17 12.84 14.37
CA VAL A 239 -14.52 14.05 13.65
C VAL A 239 -14.05 15.20 14.53
N PRO A 240 -13.10 16.04 14.08
CA PRO A 240 -12.71 17.23 14.82
C PRO A 240 -13.98 18.01 15.11
N GLU A 241 -14.25 18.29 16.38
CA GLU A 241 -15.48 18.98 16.76
C GLU A 241 -15.62 20.24 15.90
N PRO A 242 -16.76 20.45 15.21
CA PRO A 242 -16.95 21.67 14.44
C PRO A 242 -16.73 22.84 15.39
N ASN A 243 -16.21 23.95 14.86
CA ASN A 243 -15.86 25.20 15.56
C ASN A 243 -17.01 25.88 16.35
N ALA A 244 -18.04 25.15 16.80
CA ALA A 244 -19.11 25.57 17.70
C ALA A 244 -18.57 26.20 18.98
N ALA A 245 -17.44 25.72 19.54
CA ALA A 245 -16.79 26.38 20.67
C ALA A 245 -16.28 27.79 20.32
N LEU A 246 -15.72 27.97 19.12
CA LEU A 246 -15.29 29.28 18.62
C LEU A 246 -16.49 30.22 18.34
N LEU A 247 -17.60 29.69 17.83
CA LEU A 247 -18.83 30.45 17.60
C LEU A 247 -19.51 30.86 18.91
N ALA A 248 -19.51 29.99 19.92
CA ALA A 248 -20.01 30.30 21.26
C ALA A 248 -19.17 31.40 21.93
N LEU A 249 -17.83 31.30 21.83
CA LEU A 249 -16.92 32.31 22.36
C LEU A 249 -17.09 33.67 21.66
N ALA A 250 -17.22 33.66 20.33
CA ALA A 250 -17.50 34.86 19.55
C ALA A 250 -18.86 35.49 19.92
N GLY A 251 -19.89 34.67 20.13
CA GLY A 251 -21.20 35.11 20.59
C GLY A 251 -21.16 35.77 21.97
N CYS A 252 -20.42 35.19 22.93
CA CYS A 252 -20.24 35.76 24.27
C CYS A 252 -19.49 37.10 24.24
N LEU A 253 -18.45 37.22 23.41
CA LEU A 253 -17.67 38.46 23.25
C LEU A 253 -18.49 39.59 22.60
N LEU A 254 -19.35 39.25 21.63
CA LEU A 254 -20.27 40.22 21.01
C LEU A 254 -21.35 40.67 21.99
N HIS A 255 -21.92 39.77 22.79
CA HIS A 255 -22.87 40.12 23.85
C HIS A 255 -22.26 41.04 24.92
N ALA A 256 -21.01 40.78 25.33
CA ALA A 256 -20.31 41.61 26.31
C ALA A 256 -20.04 43.04 25.81
N LYS A 257 -19.85 43.23 24.49
CA LYS A 257 -19.65 44.55 23.87
C LYS A 257 -20.95 45.35 23.76
N ILE A 258 -22.08 44.69 23.50
CA ILE A 258 -23.40 45.33 23.39
C ILE A 258 -23.90 45.81 24.76
N ARG A 259 -23.61 45.06 25.83
CA ARG A 259 -23.96 45.45 27.22
C ARG A 259 -23.16 46.62 27.79
N ARG A 260 -22.07 47.04 27.14
CA ARG A 260 -21.17 48.12 27.60
C ARG A 260 -21.34 49.43 26.82
N ARG A 261 -22.38 49.56 25.99
CA ARG A 261 -22.83 50.81 25.36
C ARG A 261 -24.14 51.24 25.99
#